data_AF-A0A529T256-F1
#
_entry.id   AF-A0A529T256-F1
#
_cell.length_a   1.000
_cell.length_b   1.000
_cell.length_c   1.000
_cell.angle_alpha   90.00
_cell.angle_beta   90.00
_cell.angle_gamma   90.00
#
_symmetry.space_group_name_H-M   'P 1'
#
loop_
_entity.id
_entity.type
_entity.pdbx_description
1 polymer ?
#
loop_
_entity_poly.entity_id
_entity_poly.type
_entity_poly.pdbx_seq_one_letter_code
_entity_poly.pdbx_strand_id
1 'polypeptide(L)'
;MNEFTSDVAFTPTVKAIQSRKGSRDSYARVEQRGGWRATITPDLAAFIEAQSSVFLATANAEGQPYIQHRGGPAGFLKVLD
;
A
#
# COMPACT_ATOMS: atom_id res chain seq x y z
N MET A 1 10.50 -4.47 13.18
CA MET A 1 9.05 -4.30 13.44
C MET A 1 8.66 -2.94 12.93
N ASN A 2 7.56 -2.85 12.18
CA ASN A 2 7.02 -1.57 11.72
C ASN A 2 6.21 -0.95 12.86
N GLU A 3 6.49 0.30 13.20
CA GLU A 3 5.78 1.05 14.25
C GLU A 3 4.47 1.62 13.69
N PHE A 4 4.51 2.08 12.44
CA PHE A 4 3.35 2.60 11.72
C PHE A 4 3.04 1.76 10.49
N THR A 5 1.76 1.69 10.11
CA THR A 5 1.32 1.00 8.89
C THR A 5 1.96 1.60 7.63
N SER A 6 2.30 2.88 7.65
CA SER A 6 3.04 3.58 6.60
C SER A 6 4.48 3.12 6.42
N ASP A 7 5.11 2.46 7.39
CA ASP A 7 6.53 2.09 7.31
C ASP A 7 6.85 1.13 6.16
N VAL A 8 5.84 0.43 5.64
CA VAL A 8 5.96 -0.37 4.40
C VAL A 8 6.34 0.48 3.19
N ALA A 9 5.91 1.75 3.15
CA ALA A 9 6.19 2.70 2.08
C ALA A 9 7.18 3.79 2.52
N PHE A 10 7.13 4.21 3.79
CA PHE A 10 7.93 5.29 4.36
C PHE A 10 9.11 4.73 5.14
N THR A 11 10.09 4.18 4.42
CA THR A 11 11.37 3.76 4.99
C THR A 11 12.08 4.94 5.68
N PRO A 12 13.10 4.69 6.53
CA PRO A 12 13.89 5.77 7.15
C PRO A 12 14.44 6.77 6.11
N THR A 13 14.89 6.27 4.96
CA THR A 13 15.35 7.10 3.84
C THR A 13 14.22 7.95 3.27
N VAL A 14 13.03 7.39 3.07
CA VAL A 14 11.85 8.15 2.59
C VAL A 14 11.44 9.21 3.61
N LYS A 15 11.39 8.89 4.90
CA LYS A 15 11.08 9.87 5.96
C LYS A 15 12.11 11.00 6.01
N ALA A 16 13.41 10.72 5.83
CA ALA A 16 14.44 11.75 5.73
C ALA A 16 14.23 12.65 4.49
N ILE A 17 13.84 12.07 3.35
CA ILE A 17 13.49 12.84 2.14
C ILE A 17 12.24 13.70 2.38
N GLN A 18 11.22 13.16 3.05
CA GLN A 18 10.03 13.93 3.42
C GLN A 18 10.40 15.14 4.29
N SER A 19 11.32 14.98 5.25
CA SER A 19 11.80 16.10 6.07
C SER A 19 12.51 17.14 5.23
N ARG A 20 13.44 16.70 4.36
CA ARG A 20 14.17 17.60 3.44
C ARG A 20 13.24 18.33 2.46
N LYS A 21 12.14 17.71 2.06
CA LYS A 21 11.13 18.28 1.14
C LYS A 21 9.94 18.93 1.86
N GLY A 22 9.96 19.01 3.19
CA GLY A 22 8.95 19.71 3.99
C GLY A 22 7.60 19.00 4.17
N SER A 23 7.48 17.72 3.81
CA SER A 23 6.22 16.97 3.95
C SER A 23 6.13 16.10 5.21
N ARG A 24 7.23 15.96 5.97
CA ARG A 24 7.29 15.03 7.09
C ARG A 24 6.26 15.30 8.18
N ASP A 25 6.09 16.55 8.58
CA ASP A 25 5.20 16.92 9.70
C ASP A 25 3.74 16.56 9.40
N SER A 26 3.29 16.73 8.16
CA SER A 26 1.95 16.35 7.73
C SER A 26 1.75 14.84 7.84
N TYR A 27 2.69 14.03 7.36
CA TYR A 27 2.60 12.57 7.46
C TYR A 27 2.74 12.07 8.90
N ALA A 28 3.60 12.70 9.72
CA ALA A 28 3.79 12.36 11.12
C ALA A 28 2.49 12.55 11.93
N ARG A 29 1.72 13.61 11.65
CA ARG A 29 0.41 13.83 12.29
C ARG A 29 -0.60 12.75 11.93
N VAL A 30 -0.55 12.21 10.70
CA VAL A 30 -1.43 11.09 10.30
C VAL A 30 -1.03 9.82 11.04
N GLU A 31 0.27 9.51 11.08
CA GLU A 31 0.83 8.39 11.85
C GLU A 31 0.40 8.43 13.33
N GLN A 32 0.55 9.59 13.98
CA GLN A 32 0.16 9.80 15.37
C GLN A 32 -1.35 9.70 15.63
N ARG A 33 -2.20 9.91 14.60
CA ARG A 33 -3.65 9.79 14.68
C ARG A 33 -4.17 8.38 14.39
N GLY A 34 -3.29 7.38 14.40
CA GLY A 34 -3.63 5.99 14.13
C GLY A 34 -3.25 5.52 12.73
N GLY A 35 -2.55 6.36 11.95
CA GLY A 35 -2.03 6.01 10.64
C GLY A 35 -3.13 5.69 9.63
N TRP A 36 -2.81 4.79 8.71
CA TRP A 36 -3.73 4.29 7.68
C TRP A 36 -4.26 2.92 8.07
N ARG A 37 -5.47 2.62 7.59
CA ARG A 37 -6.12 1.32 7.80
C ARG A 37 -5.25 0.20 7.22
N ALA A 38 -5.02 -0.84 8.01
CA ALA A 38 -4.31 -2.06 7.59
C ALA A 38 -5.24 -3.29 7.48
N THR A 39 -6.53 -3.09 7.70
CA THR A 39 -7.55 -4.17 7.64
C THR A 39 -8.40 -3.99 6.40
N ILE A 40 -8.63 -5.09 5.67
CA ILE A 40 -9.62 -5.13 4.59
C ILE A 40 -11.00 -5.19 5.22
N THR A 41 -11.78 -4.12 5.08
CA THR A 41 -13.18 -4.06 5.54
C THR A 41 -14.09 -4.79 4.55
N PRO A 42 -15.32 -5.18 4.95
CA PRO A 42 -16.28 -5.79 4.03
C PRO A 42 -16.53 -4.97 2.76
N ASP A 43 -16.68 -3.65 2.90
CA ASP A 43 -16.88 -2.76 1.74
C ASP A 43 -15.65 -2.72 0.81
N LEU A 44 -14.43 -2.75 1.39
CA LEU A 44 -13.20 -2.79 0.60
C LEU A 44 -13.03 -4.14 -0.08
N ALA A 45 -13.42 -5.24 0.58
CA ALA A 45 -13.40 -6.57 -0.01
C ALA A 45 -14.34 -6.64 -1.22
N ALA A 46 -15.59 -6.19 -1.05
CA ALA A 46 -16.56 -6.12 -2.14
C ALA A 46 -16.06 -5.27 -3.32
N PHE A 47 -15.40 -4.13 -3.03
CA PHE A 47 -14.76 -3.32 -4.07
C PHE A 47 -13.65 -4.09 -4.81
N ILE A 48 -12.74 -4.75 -4.10
CA ILE A 48 -11.62 -5.51 -4.69
C ILE A 48 -12.14 -6.64 -5.59
N GLU A 49 -13.11 -7.41 -5.12
CA GLU A 49 -13.65 -8.56 -5.86
C GLU A 49 -14.44 -8.14 -7.11
N ALA A 50 -14.99 -6.93 -7.13
CA ALA A 50 -15.67 -6.37 -8.30
C ALA A 50 -14.71 -5.90 -9.41
N GLN A 51 -13.42 -5.74 -9.13
CA GLN A 51 -12.47 -5.27 -10.13
C GLN A 51 -12.24 -6.32 -11.22
N SER A 52 -12.21 -5.88 -12.48
CA SER A 52 -11.90 -6.72 -13.64
C SER A 52 -10.51 -6.47 -14.23
N SER A 53 -9.76 -5.53 -13.65
CA SER A 53 -8.46 -5.07 -14.13
C SER A 53 -7.61 -4.55 -12.98
N VAL A 54 -6.39 -5.04 -12.84
CA VAL A 54 -5.42 -4.57 -11.83
C VAL A 54 -4.00 -4.51 -12.38
N PHE A 55 -3.17 -3.72 -11.72
CA PHE A 55 -1.72 -3.72 -11.90
C PHE A 55 -1.08 -4.41 -10.68
N LEU A 56 -0.35 -5.49 -10.92
CA LEU A 56 0.43 -6.17 -9.91
C LEU A 56 1.89 -5.74 -10.03
N ALA A 57 2.41 -5.10 -8.98
CA ALA A 57 3.80 -4.72 -8.84
C ALA A 57 4.55 -5.74 -7.97
N THR A 58 5.69 -6.23 -8.43
CA THR A 58 6.59 -7.11 -7.69
C THR A 58 8.01 -6.55 -7.74
N ALA A 59 8.87 -7.05 -6.85
CA ALA A 59 10.31 -6.90 -6.96
C ALA A 59 10.95 -8.29 -6.98
N ASN A 60 12.00 -8.47 -7.78
CA ASN A 60 12.81 -9.69 -7.71
C ASN A 60 13.72 -9.68 -6.46
N ALA A 61 14.52 -10.74 -6.28
CA ALA A 61 15.41 -10.87 -5.13
C ALA A 61 16.47 -9.75 -5.06
N GLU A 62 16.84 -9.18 -6.21
CA GLU A 62 17.76 -8.05 -6.34
C GLU A 62 17.07 -6.68 -6.18
N GLY A 63 15.78 -6.64 -5.86
CA GLY A 63 15.02 -5.40 -5.64
C GLY A 63 14.62 -4.66 -6.92
N GLN A 64 14.76 -5.27 -8.11
CA GLN A 64 14.36 -4.68 -9.38
C GLN A 64 12.83 -4.72 -9.53
N PRO A 65 12.16 -3.58 -9.77
CA PRO A 65 10.71 -3.52 -9.85
C PRO A 65 10.19 -4.07 -11.18
N TYR A 66 9.03 -4.71 -11.14
CA TYR A 66 8.30 -5.16 -12.31
C TYR A 66 6.79 -4.96 -12.10
N ILE A 67 6.09 -4.46 -13.13
CA ILE A 67 4.64 -4.25 -13.09
C ILE A 67 3.99 -4.97 -14.26
N GLN A 68 2.93 -5.73 -13.99
CA GLN A 68 2.09 -6.35 -14.99
C GLN A 68 0.63 -5.97 -14.81
N HIS A 69 -0.05 -5.77 -15.92
CA HIS A 69 -1.51 -5.79 -15.96
C HIS A 69 -2.03 -7.22 -15.84
N ARG A 70 -3.11 -7.40 -15.08
CA ARG A 70 -3.89 -8.63 -14.98
C ARG A 70 -5.37 -8.26 -15.11
N GLY A 71 -6.10 -8.98 -15.95
CA GLY A 71 -7.53 -8.75 -16.14
C GLY A 71 -8.31 -10.05 -16.28
N GLY A 72 -9.58 -10.00 -15.88
CA GLY A 72 -10.51 -11.11 -15.90
C GLY A 72 -11.92 -10.66 -15.51
N PRO A 73 -12.94 -11.53 -15.59
CA PRO A 73 -14.28 -11.21 -15.10
C PRO A 73 -14.28 -10.89 -13.59
N ALA A 74 -15.25 -10.11 -13.11
CA ALA A 74 -15.41 -9.86 -11.67
C ALA A 74 -15.44 -11.18 -10.88
N GLY A 75 -14.79 -11.20 -9.72
CA GLY A 75 -14.52 -12.40 -8.92
C GLY A 75 -13.24 -13.15 -9.27
N PHE A 76 -12.44 -12.69 -10.25
CA PHE A 76 -11.12 -13.27 -10.51
C PHE A 76 -10.11 -12.96 -9.40
N LEU A 77 -10.24 -11.81 -8.75
CA LEU A 77 -9.58 -11.50 -7.48
C LEU A 77 -10.45 -12.00 -6.33
N LYS A 78 -9.80 -12.64 -5.36
CA LYS A 78 -10.46 -13.17 -4.17
C LYS A 78 -9.80 -12.58 -2.95
N VAL A 79 -10.60 -12.05 -2.04
CA VAL A 79 -10.12 -11.67 -0.71
C VAL A 79 -10.08 -12.92 0.14
N LEU A 80 -8.98 -13.11 0.86
CA LEU A 80 -8.76 -14.23 1.77
C LEU A 80 -8.98 -13.78 3.22
N ASP A 81 -9.24 -14.74 4.10
CA ASP A 81 -9.42 -14.56 5.54
C ASP A 81 -8.10 -14.38 6.31
#